data_AF-A0A081QWV5-F1
#
_entry.id   AF-A0A081QWV5-F1
#
_cell.length_a   1.000
_cell.length_b   1.000
_cell.length_c   1.000
_cell.angle_alpha   90.00
_cell.angle_beta   90.00
_cell.angle_gamma   90.00
#
_symmetry.space_group_name_H-M   'P 1'
#
loop_
_entity.id
_entity.type
_entity.pdbx_description
1 polymer ?
#
loop_
_entity_poly.entity_id
_entity_poly.type
_entity_poly.pdbx_seq_one_letter_code
_entity_poly.pdbx_strand_id
1 'polypeptide(L)'
;MKHLGNVEVVFSHDEMVVDVAKRLGATFLVRGLRNASDLQYEASFDYYNHQLSPNIETIYLHSRPEHLYISSSGVRELLKFGQDITCYVPESILEEIKNEKKD
;
A
#
# COMPACT_ATOMS: atom_id res chain seq x y z
N MET A 1 4.89 13.97 -3.35
CA MET A 1 3.42 14.13 -3.33
C MET A 1 2.92 15.58 -3.47
N LYS A 2 3.78 16.61 -3.56
CA LYS A 2 3.36 18.02 -3.72
C LYS A 2 2.44 18.32 -4.92
N HIS A 3 2.34 17.41 -5.90
CA HIS A 3 1.49 17.56 -7.08
C HIS A 3 0.07 17.00 -6.91
N LEU A 4 -0.22 16.24 -5.84
CA LEU A 4 -1.54 15.69 -5.56
C LEU A 4 -2.18 16.48 -4.41
N GLY A 5 -2.93 17.53 -4.75
CA GLY A 5 -3.50 18.47 -3.76
C GLY A 5 -4.61 17.90 -2.87
N ASN A 6 -5.11 16.71 -3.18
CA ASN A 6 -6.18 16.01 -2.47
C ASN A 6 -5.71 14.69 -1.82
N VAL A 7 -4.41 14.53 -1.61
CA VAL A 7 -3.82 13.33 -1.00
C VAL A 7 -3.14 13.71 0.31
N GLU A 8 -3.53 13.04 1.38
CA GLU A 8 -2.97 13.20 2.72
C GLU A 8 -2.40 11.86 3.22
N VAL A 9 -1.32 11.93 4.01
CA VAL A 9 -0.76 10.78 4.72
C VAL A 9 -1.16 10.90 6.18
N VAL A 10 -1.88 9.90 6.68
CA VAL A 10 -2.31 9.84 8.08
C VAL A 10 -1.53 8.75 8.79
N PHE A 11 -0.92 9.09 9.93
CA PHE A 11 -0.30 8.11 10.80
C PHE A 11 -1.36 7.41 11.65
N SER A 12 -1.24 6.09 11.74
CA SER A 12 -2.13 5.25 12.54
C SER A 12 -1.31 4.09 13.07
N HIS A 13 -1.44 3.81 14.37
CA HIS A 13 -0.77 2.71 15.04
C HIS A 13 -1.78 2.04 15.98
N ASP A 14 -1.77 0.71 16.02
CA ASP A 14 -2.69 -0.10 16.84
C ASP A 14 -4.20 0.20 16.67
N GLU A 15 -4.59 0.75 15.51
CA GLU A 15 -6.00 1.01 15.15
C GLU A 15 -6.43 0.13 13.96
N MET A 16 -7.70 -0.28 13.94
CA MET A 16 -8.28 -0.97 12.79
C MET A 16 -8.54 0.00 11.64
N VAL A 17 -8.38 -0.48 10.39
CA VAL A 17 -8.58 0.35 9.19
C VAL A 17 -9.99 0.94 9.10
N VAL A 18 -11.01 0.21 9.57
CA VAL A 18 -12.41 0.67 9.60
C VAL A 18 -12.62 1.84 10.57
N ASP A 19 -11.86 1.90 11.66
CA ASP A 19 -11.97 2.98 12.64
C ASP A 19 -11.28 4.25 12.14
N VAL A 20 -10.12 4.08 11.48
CA VAL A 20 -9.44 5.17 10.75
C VAL A 20 -10.37 5.74 9.67
N ALA A 21 -11.01 4.88 8.88
CA ALA A 21 -11.94 5.30 7.85
C ALA A 21 -13.13 6.08 8.44
N LYS A 22 -13.76 5.59 9.52
CA LYS A 22 -14.83 6.32 10.22
C LYS A 22 -14.37 7.69 10.73
N ARG A 23 -13.21 7.77 11.37
CA ARG A 23 -12.63 9.02 11.89
C ARG A 23 -12.39 10.05 10.79
N LEU A 24 -11.99 9.59 9.61
CA LEU A 24 -11.76 10.44 8.43
C LEU A 24 -13.04 10.70 7.60
N GLY A 25 -14.18 10.10 7.97
CA GLY A 25 -15.41 10.18 7.18
C GLY A 25 -15.34 9.44 5.84
N ALA A 26 -14.41 8.50 5.69
CA ALA A 26 -14.26 7.69 4.49
C ALA A 26 -15.29 6.56 4.45
N THR A 27 -15.94 6.40 3.31
CA THR A 27 -16.90 5.32 3.03
C THR A 27 -16.34 4.27 2.07
N PHE A 28 -15.12 4.46 1.58
CA PHE A 28 -14.48 3.56 0.63
C PHE A 28 -13.03 3.26 1.04
N LEU A 29 -12.64 1.99 0.91
CA LEU A 29 -11.26 1.53 0.92
C LEU A 29 -10.84 1.22 -0.52
N VAL A 30 -9.66 1.65 -0.93
CA VAL A 30 -9.12 1.33 -2.28
C VAL A 30 -7.94 0.39 -2.13
N ARG A 31 -7.99 -0.75 -2.83
CA ARG A 31 -6.98 -1.81 -2.77
C ARG A 31 -6.53 -2.20 -4.19
N GLY A 32 -5.27 -2.59 -4.32
CA GLY A 32 -4.70 -3.06 -5.59
C GLY A 32 -4.66 -4.58 -5.65
N LEU A 33 -4.97 -5.17 -6.81
CA LEU A 33 -4.85 -6.61 -7.06
C LEU A 33 -3.83 -6.88 -8.16
N ARG A 34 -2.87 -7.77 -7.91
CA ARG A 34 -1.92 -8.24 -8.94
C ARG A 34 -2.39 -9.56 -9.56
N ASN A 35 -2.98 -10.45 -8.79
CA ASN A 35 -3.39 -11.77 -9.26
C ASN A 35 -4.54 -12.34 -8.40
N ALA A 36 -4.96 -13.57 -8.71
CA ALA A 36 -6.01 -14.26 -7.98
C ALA A 36 -5.67 -14.53 -6.50
N SER A 37 -4.38 -14.72 -6.18
CA SER A 37 -3.94 -14.95 -4.80
C SER A 37 -4.08 -13.69 -3.94
N ASP A 38 -3.78 -12.51 -4.49
CA ASP A 38 -4.04 -11.24 -3.81
C ASP A 38 -5.54 -11.09 -3.50
N LEU A 39 -6.42 -11.42 -4.45
CA LEU A 39 -7.87 -11.36 -4.22
C LEU A 39 -8.31 -12.27 -3.07
N GLN A 40 -7.80 -13.50 -3.04
CA GLN A 40 -8.16 -14.44 -1.98
C GLN A 40 -7.67 -13.98 -0.60
N TYR A 41 -6.48 -13.39 -0.54
CA TYR A 41 -5.96 -12.80 0.69
C TYR A 41 -6.83 -11.62 1.15
N GLU A 42 -7.13 -10.68 0.25
CA GLU A 42 -7.92 -9.48 0.55
C GLU A 42 -9.38 -9.79 0.90
N ALA A 43 -9.98 -10.83 0.30
CA ALA A 43 -11.36 -11.23 0.59
C ALA A 43 -11.61 -11.55 2.08
N SER A 44 -10.60 -12.06 2.79
CA SER A 44 -10.72 -12.29 4.23
C SER A 44 -10.85 -10.99 5.02
N PHE A 45 -10.05 -9.97 4.68
CA PHE A 45 -10.13 -8.66 5.31
C PHE A 45 -11.42 -7.94 4.97
N ASP A 46 -11.86 -8.04 3.72
CA ASP A 46 -13.12 -7.45 3.26
C ASP A 46 -14.32 -7.99 4.05
N TYR A 47 -14.38 -9.31 4.26
CA TYR A 47 -15.39 -9.93 5.10
C TYR A 47 -15.43 -9.32 6.50
N TYR A 48 -14.29 -9.23 7.19
CA TYR A 48 -14.25 -8.68 8.55
C TYR A 48 -14.55 -7.18 8.59
N ASN A 49 -14.04 -6.40 7.64
CA ASN A 49 -14.30 -4.97 7.55
C ASN A 49 -15.79 -4.71 7.34
N HIS A 50 -16.45 -5.47 6.47
CA HIS A 50 -17.88 -5.37 6.23
C HIS A 50 -18.71 -5.74 7.47
N GLN A 51 -18.32 -6.79 8.21
CA GLN A 51 -18.99 -7.14 9.47
C GLN A 51 -18.86 -6.04 10.54
N LEU A 52 -17.71 -5.37 10.62
CA LEU A 52 -17.44 -4.31 11.60
C LEU A 52 -18.00 -2.94 11.19
N SER A 53 -18.19 -2.71 9.89
CA SER A 53 -18.66 -1.45 9.35
C SER A 53 -19.31 -1.63 7.97
N PRO A 54 -20.60 -1.99 7.91
CA PRO A 54 -21.30 -2.25 6.64
C PRO A 54 -21.38 -1.07 5.68
N ASN A 55 -21.15 0.17 6.16
CA ASN A 55 -21.18 1.38 5.35
C ASN A 55 -19.83 1.71 4.68
N ILE A 56 -18.80 0.87 4.90
CA ILE A 56 -17.48 1.01 4.27
C ILE A 56 -17.36 -0.07 3.20
N GLU A 57 -17.20 0.36 1.96
CA GLU A 57 -17.09 -0.50 0.79
C GLU A 57 -15.63 -0.62 0.33
N THR A 58 -15.21 -1.78 -0.18
CA THR A 58 -13.87 -1.95 -0.74
C THR A 58 -13.92 -1.93 -2.27
N ILE A 59 -13.13 -1.04 -2.88
CA ILE A 59 -12.92 -0.96 -4.33
C ILE A 59 -11.56 -1.58 -4.67
N TYR A 60 -11.58 -2.57 -5.57
CA TYR A 60 -10.37 -3.20 -6.07
C TYR A 60 -10.00 -2.68 -7.45
N LEU A 61 -8.71 -2.32 -7.63
CA LEU A 61 -8.14 -1.91 -8.91
C LEU A 61 -7.09 -2.92 -9.36
N HIS A 62 -7.16 -3.35 -10.61
CA HIS A 62 -6.13 -4.21 -11.19
C HIS A 62 -4.83 -3.43 -11.40
N SER A 63 -3.72 -4.04 -10.99
CA SER A 63 -2.38 -3.53 -11.29
C SER A 63 -2.09 -3.63 -12.79
N ARG A 64 -1.26 -2.72 -13.29
CA ARG A 64 -0.77 -2.79 -14.67
C ARG A 64 0.16 -4.01 -14.82
N PRO A 65 0.19 -4.66 -16.00
CA PRO A 65 1.06 -5.81 -16.26
C PRO A 65 2.53 -5.57 -15.87
N GLU A 66 3.05 -4.38 -16.13
CA GLU A 66 4.43 -4.00 -15.80
C GLU A 66 4.74 -4.00 -14.29
N HIS A 67 3.74 -4.08 -13.41
CA HIS A 67 3.89 -3.96 -11.95
C HIS A 67 3.48 -5.23 -11.19
N LEU A 68 3.11 -6.30 -11.90
CA LEU A 68 2.56 -7.53 -11.30
C LEU A 68 3.52 -8.23 -10.33
N TYR A 69 4.83 -8.14 -10.58
CA TYR A 69 5.84 -8.85 -9.79
C TYR A 69 6.58 -7.95 -8.80
N ILE A 70 6.23 -6.66 -8.74
CA ILE A 70 6.84 -5.71 -7.80
C ILE A 70 6.19 -5.87 -6.43
N SER A 71 7.01 -6.01 -5.39
CA SER A 71 6.56 -6.03 -3.99
C SER A 71 7.63 -5.41 -3.10
N SER A 72 7.23 -4.74 -2.02
CA SER A 72 8.18 -4.14 -1.08
C SER A 72 9.14 -5.19 -0.49
N SER A 73 8.65 -6.40 -0.20
CA SER A 73 9.50 -7.50 0.29
C SER A 73 10.55 -7.90 -0.74
N GLY A 74 10.17 -8.07 -2.02
CA GLY A 74 11.11 -8.40 -3.09
C GLY A 74 12.13 -7.29 -3.35
N VAL A 75 11.69 -6.02 -3.36
CA VAL A 75 12.59 -4.87 -3.53
C VAL A 75 13.57 -4.74 -2.36
N ARG A 76 13.11 -4.95 -1.11
CA ARG A 76 14.00 -4.97 0.07
C ARG A 76 15.01 -6.11 0.02
N GLU A 77 14.63 -7.27 -0.49
CA GLU A 77 15.55 -8.40 -0.69
C GLU A 77 16.66 -8.05 -1.69
N LEU A 78 16.29 -7.48 -2.85
CA LEU A 78 17.26 -6.99 -3.84
C LEU A 78 18.21 -5.96 -3.24
N LEU A 79 17.67 -4.98 -2.51
CA LEU A 79 18.45 -3.96 -1.83
C LEU A 79 19.44 -4.56 -0.81
N LYS A 80 18.99 -5.55 -0.04
CA LYS A 80 19.82 -6.26 0.95
C LYS A 80 21.01 -6.97 0.30
N PHE A 81 20.85 -7.48 -0.92
CA PHE A 81 21.94 -8.10 -1.70
C PHE A 81 22.65 -7.12 -2.65
N GLY A 82 22.47 -5.81 -2.44
CA GLY A 82 23.19 -4.76 -3.18
C GLY A 82 22.83 -4.67 -4.66
N GLN A 83 21.67 -5.20 -5.07
CA GLN A 83 21.17 -5.06 -6.43
C GLN A 83 20.59 -3.66 -6.66
N ASP A 84 20.59 -3.21 -7.92
CA ASP A 84 19.96 -1.95 -8.30
C ASP A 84 18.43 -2.08 -8.23
N ILE A 85 17.79 -1.09 -7.62
CA ILE A 85 16.34 -1.02 -7.43
C ILE A 85 15.70 0.23 -8.06
N THR A 86 16.48 1.03 -8.80
CA THR A 86 16.05 2.32 -9.39
C THR A 86 14.77 2.19 -10.22
N CYS A 87 14.60 1.08 -10.94
CA CYS A 87 13.41 0.80 -11.75
C CYS A 87 12.14 0.43 -10.95
N TYR A 88 12.24 0.21 -9.63
CA TYR A 88 11.12 -0.30 -8.82
C TYR A 88 10.57 0.70 -7.80
N VAL A 89 11.29 1.81 -7.55
CA VAL A 89 10.90 2.80 -6.53
C VAL A 89 11.04 4.23 -7.07
N PRO A 90 10.26 5.19 -6.54
CA PRO A 90 10.47 6.61 -6.86
C PRO A 90 11.83 7.12 -6.38
N GLU A 91 12.38 8.14 -7.07
CA GLU A 91 13.67 8.78 -6.73
C GLU A 91 13.76 9.19 -5.26
N SER A 92 12.67 9.70 -4.68
CA SER A 92 12.64 10.11 -3.27
C SER A 92 12.99 8.98 -2.29
N ILE A 93 12.73 7.72 -2.66
CA ILE A 93 13.08 6.56 -1.84
C ILE A 93 14.57 6.23 -1.98
N LEU A 94 15.16 6.42 -3.16
CA LEU A 94 16.59 6.21 -3.38
C LEU A 94 17.43 7.18 -2.56
N GLU A 95 17.01 8.44 -2.48
CA GLU A 95 17.67 9.46 -1.66
C GLU A 95 17.58 9.13 -0.16
N GLU A 96 16.44 8.64 0.32
CA GLU A 96 16.28 8.21 1.71
C GLU A 96 17.24 7.06 2.06
N ILE A 97 17.29 6.02 1.23
CA ILE A 97 18.17 4.86 1.44
C ILE A 97 19.66 5.26 1.46
N LYS A 98 20.07 6.25 0.65
CA LYS A 98 21.46 6.76 0.65
C LYS A 98 21.80 7.47 1.95
N ASN A 99 20.83 8.16 2.56
CA ASN A 99 21.02 8.87 3.82
C ASN A 99 21.11 7.89 5.00
N GLU A 100 20.29 6.83 5.02
CA GLU A 100 20.35 5.79 6.06
C GLU A 100 21.70 5.04 6.11
N LYS A 101 22.40 4.91 4.98
CA LYS A 101 23.72 4.24 4.91
C LYS A 101 24.90 5.11 5.38
N LYS A 102 24.67 6.37 5.74
CA LYS A 102 25.71 7.29 6.21
C LYS A 102 25.87 7.34 7.74
N ASP A 103 24.98 6.70 8.47
CA ASP A 103 25.07 6.46 9.92
C ASP A 103 25.53 5.03 10.22
#